data_AF-A0AAJ1B2C0-F1
#
_entry.id   AF-A0AAJ1B2C0-F1
#
_cell.length_a   1.000
_cell.length_b   1.000
_cell.length_c   1.000
_cell.angle_alpha   90.00
_cell.angle_beta   90.00
_cell.angle_gamma   90.00
#
_symmetry.space_group_name_H-M   'P 1'
#
loop_
_entity.id
_entity.type
_entity.pdbx_description
1 polymer ?
#
loop_
_entity_poly.entity_id
_entity_poly.type
_entity_poly.pdbx_seq_one_letter_code
_entity_poly.pdbx_strand_id
1 'polypeptide(L)'
;FTSINLPRLAIRSKGDVNEFFDKLDGMLDLCIEQLLERFEIQCRRKAKNYPFLMEQGVWLDSDELKPDDEVREVLKHGTLTVGFIGLAETLKALIGVHHG
;
A
#
# COMPACT_ATOMS: atom_id res chain seq x y z
N PHE A 1 -2.63 0.84 3.55
CA PHE A 1 -1.17 0.64 3.35
C PHE A 1 -0.85 -0.85 3.40
N THR A 2 0.30 -1.24 2.86
CA THR A 2 0.92 -2.58 3.00
C THR A 2 2.42 -2.36 3.25
N SER A 3 3.03 -3.13 4.15
CA SER A 3 4.43 -2.94 4.54
C SER A 3 5.30 -4.14 4.17
N ILE A 4 6.42 -3.89 3.50
CA ILE A 4 7.42 -4.89 3.11
C ILE A 4 8.40 -5.13 4.27
N ASN A 5 8.65 -6.40 4.59
CA ASN A 5 9.66 -6.82 5.55
C ASN A 5 11.04 -6.94 4.85
N LEU A 6 11.80 -5.84 4.82
CA LEU A 6 13.13 -5.82 4.20
C LEU A 6 14.13 -6.77 4.87
N PRO A 7 14.17 -6.92 6.23
CA PRO A 7 15.09 -7.87 6.85
C PRO A 7 14.89 -9.29 6.35
N ARG A 8 13.63 -9.70 6.12
CA ARG A 8 13.32 -11.02 5.58
C ARG A 8 13.89 -11.20 4.17
N LEU A 9 13.81 -10.18 3.32
CA LEU A 9 14.38 -10.24 1.97
C LEU A 9 15.91 -10.33 2.03
N ALA A 10 16.55 -9.49 2.85
CA ALA A 10 18.00 -9.50 3.06
C ALA A 10 18.53 -10.86 3.53
N ILE A 11 17.89 -11.46 4.54
CA ILE A 11 18.27 -12.79 5.05
C ILE A 11 18.16 -13.86 3.95
N ARG A 12 17.15 -13.76 3.08
CA ARG A 12 16.95 -14.72 1.99
C ARG A 12 17.97 -14.57 0.87
N SER A 13 18.51 -13.37 0.67
CA SER A 13 19.51 -13.09 -0.35
C SER A 13 20.95 -13.40 0.08
N LYS A 14 21.17 -13.81 1.34
CA LYS A 14 22.46 -14.33 1.83
C LYS A 14 23.68 -13.43 1.50
N GLY A 15 23.49 -12.11 1.53
CA GLY A 15 24.53 -11.12 1.22
C GLY A 15 24.67 -10.75 -0.25
N ASP A 16 23.92 -11.38 -1.17
CA ASP A 16 23.82 -10.95 -2.56
C ASP A 16 22.88 -9.75 -2.67
N VAL A 17 23.45 -8.59 -2.99
CA VAL A 17 22.71 -7.32 -3.14
C VAL A 17 21.82 -7.33 -4.39
N ASN A 18 22.25 -7.97 -5.48
CA ASN A 18 21.45 -8.05 -6.69
C ASN A 18 20.22 -8.92 -6.44
N GLU A 19 20.41 -10.09 -5.81
CA GLU A 19 19.29 -10.97 -5.45
C GLU A 19 18.32 -10.27 -4.48
N PHE A 20 18.81 -9.41 -3.57
CA PHE A 20 17.95 -8.60 -2.70
C PHE A 20 17.05 -7.64 -3.49
N PHE A 21 17.61 -6.90 -4.45
CA PHE A 21 16.82 -5.98 -5.26
C PHE A 21 15.84 -6.72 -6.17
N ASP A 22 16.24 -7.84 -6.79
CA ASP A 22 15.32 -8.68 -7.57
C ASP A 22 14.12 -9.17 -6.73
N LYS A 23 14.36 -9.57 -5.47
CA LYS A 23 13.28 -9.95 -4.55
C LYS A 23 12.44 -8.78 -4.11
N LEU A 24 13.04 -7.60 -3.92
CA LEU A 24 12.34 -6.38 -3.54
C LEU A 24 11.40 -5.95 -4.67
N ASP A 25 11.86 -5.94 -5.91
CA ASP A 25 11.06 -5.61 -7.10
C ASP A 25 9.84 -6.54 -7.20
N GLY A 26 10.05 -7.86 -7.13
CA GLY A 26 8.93 -8.81 -7.14
C GLY A 26 7.96 -8.64 -5.96
N MET A 27 8.44 -8.18 -4.80
CA MET A 27 7.57 -7.89 -3.66
C MET A 27 6.81 -6.56 -3.82
N LEU A 28 7.42 -5.56 -4.46
CA LEU A 28 6.78 -4.29 -4.80
C LEU A 28 5.63 -4.52 -5.77
N ASP A 29 5.85 -5.31 -6.83
CA ASP A 29 4.81 -5.69 -7.80
C ASP A 29 3.61 -6.35 -7.10
N LEU A 30 3.88 -7.37 -6.28
CA LEU A 30 2.83 -8.05 -5.50
C LEU A 30 2.08 -7.10 -4.57
N CYS A 31 2.78 -6.17 -3.91
CA CYS A 31 2.14 -5.17 -3.05
C CYS A 31 1.24 -4.23 -3.86
N ILE A 32 1.70 -3.77 -5.03
CA ILE A 32 0.93 -2.89 -5.92
C ILE A 32 -0.34 -3.60 -6.37
N GLU A 33 -0.24 -4.85 -6.86
CA GLU A 33 -1.38 -5.65 -7.27
C GLU A 33 -2.40 -5.81 -6.15
N GLN A 34 -1.94 -6.19 -4.94
CA GLN A 34 -2.81 -6.31 -3.77
C GLN A 34 -3.50 -4.99 -3.39
N LEU A 35 -2.77 -3.87 -3.47
CA LEU A 35 -3.32 -2.55 -3.15
C LEU A 35 -4.40 -2.14 -4.16
N LEU A 36 -4.18 -2.40 -5.44
CA LEU A 36 -5.15 -2.14 -6.50
C LEU A 36 -6.39 -3.04 -6.35
N GLU A 37 -6.22 -4.33 -6.06
CA GLU A 37 -7.35 -5.24 -5.81
C GLU A 37 -8.19 -4.74 -4.62
N ARG A 38 -7.54 -4.34 -3.52
CA ARG A 38 -8.23 -3.78 -2.36
C ARG A 38 -8.96 -2.49 -2.71
N PHE A 39 -8.35 -1.61 -3.50
CA PHE A 39 -8.98 -0.38 -3.98
C PHE A 39 -10.23 -0.67 -4.80
N GLU A 40 -10.17 -1.63 -5.73
CA GLU A 40 -11.31 -2.03 -6.55
C GLU A 40 -12.47 -2.58 -5.72
N ILE A 41 -12.19 -3.39 -4.69
CA ILE A 41 -13.20 -3.88 -3.76
C ILE A 41 -13.85 -2.74 -2.98
N GLN A 42 -13.06 -1.74 -2.56
CA GLN A 42 -13.57 -0.57 -1.83
C GLN A 42 -14.42 0.34 -2.73
N CYS A 43 -14.01 0.54 -3.99
CA CYS A 43 -14.72 1.37 -4.96
C CYS A 43 -16.15 0.91 -5.21
N ARG A 44 -16.40 -0.41 -5.20
CA ARG A 44 -17.74 -1.01 -5.43
C ARG A 44 -18.72 -0.82 -4.27
N ARG A 45 -18.30 -0.18 -3.17
CA ARG A 45 -19.20 0.18 -2.07
C ARG A 45 -20.07 1.36 -2.49
N LYS A 46 -21.30 1.41 -2.00
CA LYS A 46 -22.24 2.48 -2.29
C LYS A 46 -22.11 3.62 -1.29
N ALA A 47 -22.44 4.84 -1.69
CA ALA A 47 -22.38 6.02 -0.81
C ALA A 47 -23.17 5.81 0.50
N LYS A 48 -24.33 5.15 0.44
CA LYS A 48 -25.15 4.80 1.62
C LYS A 48 -24.47 3.86 2.62
N ASN A 49 -23.35 3.22 2.26
CA ASN A 49 -22.56 2.43 3.21
C ASN A 49 -21.74 3.33 4.16
N TYR A 50 -21.55 4.60 3.83
CA TYR A 50 -20.73 5.56 4.58
C TYR A 50 -21.44 6.93 4.74
N PRO A 51 -22.66 6.98 5.30
CA PRO A 51 -23.50 8.17 5.27
C PRO A 51 -22.84 9.39 5.91
N PHE A 52 -22.10 9.22 7.02
CA PHE A 52 -21.37 10.32 7.64
C PHE A 52 -20.28 10.90 6.73
N LEU A 53 -19.53 10.06 6.02
CA LEU A 53 -18.44 10.52 5.16
C LEU A 53 -18.97 11.17 3.88
N MET A 54 -20.08 10.65 3.36
CA MET A 54 -20.65 11.07 2.08
C MET A 54 -21.61 12.25 2.23
N GLU A 55 -22.66 12.11 3.04
CA GLU A 55 -23.74 13.09 3.17
C GLU A 55 -23.31 14.36 3.90
N GLN A 56 -22.29 14.29 4.76
CA GLN A 56 -21.76 15.47 5.45
C GLN A 56 -20.61 16.16 4.67
N GLY A 57 -20.33 15.73 3.44
CA GLY A 57 -19.30 16.37 2.60
C GLY A 57 -17.89 16.26 3.18
N VAL A 58 -17.59 15.22 3.96
CA VAL A 58 -16.30 15.09 4.66
C VAL A 58 -15.20 14.72 3.68
N TRP A 59 -15.53 13.90 2.67
CA TRP A 59 -14.60 13.56 1.60
C TRP A 59 -14.81 14.46 0.39
N LEU A 60 -13.72 14.76 -0.31
CA LEU A 60 -13.75 15.61 -1.49
C LEU A 60 -14.68 15.01 -2.55
N ASP A 61 -15.57 15.83 -3.11
CA ASP A 61 -16.58 15.48 -4.12
C ASP A 61 -17.66 14.48 -3.63
N SER A 62 -17.81 14.28 -2.31
CA SER A 62 -18.77 13.29 -1.80
C SER A 62 -20.23 13.78 -1.82
N ASP A 63 -20.44 15.08 -1.93
CA ASP A 63 -21.75 15.75 -2.07
C ASP A 63 -22.39 15.55 -3.46
N GLU A 64 -21.60 15.14 -4.45
CA GLU A 64 -22.05 14.85 -5.82
C GLU A 64 -22.60 13.42 -5.99
N LEU A 65 -22.42 12.54 -4.99
CA LEU A 65 -22.85 11.14 -5.06
C LEU A 65 -24.27 10.93 -4.52
N LYS A 66 -25.08 10.14 -5.24
CA LYS A 66 -26.37 9.64 -4.73
C LYS A 66 -26.15 8.41 -3.83
N PRO A 67 -27.10 8.10 -2.92
CA PRO A 67 -26.96 6.96 -2.00
C PRO A 67 -26.63 5.61 -2.64
N ASP A 68 -27.05 5.39 -3.89
CA ASP A 68 -26.84 4.14 -4.62
C ASP A 68 -25.61 4.14 -5.55
N ASP A 69 -24.92 5.28 -5.69
CA ASP A 69 -23.73 5.41 -6.52
C ASP A 69 -22.51 4.78 -5.82
N GLU A 70 -21.57 4.28 -6.63
CA GLU A 70 -20.29 3.74 -6.14
C GLU A 70 -19.37 4.87 -5.65
N VAL A 71 -18.61 4.60 -4.58
CA VAL A 71 -17.71 5.61 -3.95
C VAL A 71 -16.38 5.81 -4.67
N ARG A 72 -16.20 5.22 -5.86
CA ARG A 72 -14.95 5.30 -6.65
C ARG A 72 -14.49 6.73 -6.87
N GLU A 73 -15.41 7.60 -7.29
CA GLU A 73 -15.08 8.98 -7.65
C GLU A 73 -14.55 9.79 -6.48
N VAL A 74 -14.88 9.39 -5.26
CA VAL A 74 -14.36 9.99 -4.04
C VAL A 74 -13.05 9.34 -3.62
N LEU A 75 -12.97 8.00 -3.69
CA LEU A 75 -11.79 7.23 -3.27
C LEU A 75 -10.56 7.48 -4.16
N LYS A 76 -10.74 7.88 -5.42
CA LYS A 76 -9.62 8.16 -6.35
C LYS A 76 -8.66 9.25 -5.85
N HIS A 77 -9.12 10.11 -4.94
CA HIS A 77 -8.31 11.16 -4.32
C HIS A 77 -7.44 10.65 -3.16
N GLY A 78 -7.63 9.41 -2.74
CA GLY A 78 -6.87 8.79 -1.66
C GLY A 78 -5.49 8.28 -2.09
N THR A 79 -4.62 8.03 -1.11
CA THR A 79 -3.27 7.50 -1.34
C THR A 79 -3.20 6.01 -1.06
N LEU A 80 -2.67 5.24 -2.02
CA LEU A 80 -2.26 3.85 -1.81
C LEU A 80 -0.79 3.81 -1.40
N THR A 81 -0.53 3.41 -0.15
CA THR A 81 0.83 3.43 0.41
C THR A 81 1.45 2.04 0.45
N VAL A 82 2.61 1.90 -0.18
CA VAL A 82 3.60 0.84 0.10
C VAL A 82 4.63 1.40 1.07
N GLY A 83 4.79 0.75 2.21
CA GLY A 83 5.82 1.06 3.20
C GLY A 83 6.81 -0.08 3.34
N PHE A 84 7.81 0.13 4.19
CA PHE A 84 8.76 -0.93 4.57
C PHE A 84 9.12 -0.82 6.05
N ILE A 85 9.71 -1.89 6.59
CA ILE A 85 10.23 -1.93 7.96
C ILE A 85 11.67 -2.46 7.99
N GLY A 86 12.41 -2.11 9.05
CA GLY A 86 13.67 -2.76 9.42
C GLY A 86 14.87 -2.44 8.51
N LEU A 87 15.06 -1.18 8.12
CA LEU A 87 16.18 -0.82 7.24
C LEU A 87 17.55 -1.06 7.89
N ALA A 88 17.70 -0.76 9.18
CA ALA A 88 18.96 -0.96 9.89
C ALA A 88 19.36 -2.45 9.92
N GLU A 89 18.41 -3.32 10.25
CA GLU A 89 18.60 -4.78 10.27
C GLU A 89 18.83 -5.35 8.87
N THR A 90 18.18 -4.79 7.85
CA THR A 90 18.39 -5.16 6.44
C THR A 90 19.83 -4.91 6.03
N LEU A 91 20.38 -3.72 6.35
CA LEU A 91 21.77 -3.38 6.04
C LEU A 91 22.74 -4.28 6.83
N LYS A 92 22.46 -4.55 8.10
CA LYS A 92 23.26 -5.49 8.89
C LYS A 92 23.28 -6.90 8.28
N ALA A 93 22.15 -7.38 7.78
CA ALA A 93 22.05 -8.69 7.16
C ALA A 93 22.70 -8.76 5.76
N LEU A 94 22.68 -7.67 4.98
CA LEU A 94 23.26 -7.63 3.62
C LEU A 94 24.76 -7.34 3.62
N ILE A 95 25.18 -6.32 4.36
CA ILE A 95 26.53 -5.74 4.25
C ILE A 95 27.28 -5.67 5.59
N GLY A 96 26.71 -6.19 6.68
CA GLY A 96 27.36 -6.28 8.00
C GLY A 96 27.39 -4.97 8.80
N VAL A 97 26.95 -3.85 8.22
CA VAL A 97 26.92 -2.52 8.84
C VAL A 97 25.54 -1.88 8.68
N HIS A 98 25.16 -0.95 9.56
CA HIS A 98 23.97 -0.10 9.35
C HIS A 98 24.39 1.27 8.78
N HIS A 99 23.42 2.15 8.53
CA HIS A 99 23.60 3.44 7.84
C HIS A 99 24.15 4.58 8.73
N GLY A 100 24.69 4.27 9.90
CA GLY A 100 25.15 5.26 10.89
C GLY A 100 25.05 4.77 12.31
#